data_AF-A0AAU7A7R5-F1
#
_entry.id   AF-A0AAU7A7R5-F1
#
_cell.length_a   1.000
_cell.length_b   1.000
_cell.length_c   1.000
_cell.angle_alpha   90.00
_cell.angle_beta   90.00
_cell.angle_gamma   90.00
#
_symmetry.space_group_name_H-M   'P 1'
#
loop_
_entity.id
_entity.type
_entity.pdbx_description
1 polymer ?
#
loop_
_entity_poly.entity_id
_entity_poly.type
_entity_poly.pdbx_seq_one_letter_code
_entity_poly.pdbx_strand_id
1 'polypeptide(L)'
;MLKFFGRYMIGGRSGKREQAWAVFLLWCGAFGWMAAKEAAGVPMDGTQSILSLAFPMVIANLALAHGMEWVSTQTNLGSTWGEGE
;
A
#
# COMPACT_ATOMS: atom_id res chain seq x y z
N MET A 1 11.20 -9.32 -14.84
CA MET A 1 10.53 -8.07 -14.39
C MET A 1 9.64 -8.28 -13.17
N LEU A 2 8.71 -9.26 -13.15
CA LEU A 2 7.87 -9.57 -11.98
C LEU A 2 8.66 -9.83 -10.67
N LYS A 3 9.75 -10.61 -10.72
CA LYS A 3 10.62 -10.85 -9.55
C LYS A 3 11.34 -9.58 -9.06
N PHE A 4 11.64 -8.64 -9.97
CA PHE A 4 12.31 -7.38 -9.65
C PHE A 4 11.33 -6.41 -8.98
N PHE A 5 10.11 -6.33 -9.53
CA PHE A 5 8.99 -5.57 -8.96
C PHE A 5 8.58 -6.11 -7.58
N GLY A 6 8.50 -7.44 -7.44
CA GLY A 6 8.23 -8.10 -6.17
C GLY A 6 9.30 -7.83 -5.12
N ARG A 7 10.58 -7.71 -5.49
CA ARG A 7 11.69 -7.48 -4.55
C ARG A 7 11.97 -6.00 -4.25
N TYR A 8 11.69 -5.09 -5.17
CA TYR A 8 12.01 -3.67 -4.99
C TYR A 8 10.78 -2.78 -4.78
N MET A 9 9.61 -3.18 -5.24
CA MET A 9 8.36 -2.45 -4.97
C MET A 9 7.56 -3.09 -3.84
N ILE A 10 7.35 -4.41 -3.84
CA ILE A 10 6.48 -5.06 -2.84
C ILE A 10 7.26 -5.46 -1.58
N GLY A 11 8.32 -6.25 -1.73
CA GLY A 11 9.09 -6.86 -0.64
C GLY A 11 10.19 -5.94 -0.11
N GLY A 12 9.89 -5.19 0.93
CA GLY A 12 10.87 -4.36 1.64
C GLY A 12 11.56 -5.14 2.74
N ARG A 13 12.69 -4.63 3.26
CA ARG A 13 13.33 -5.14 4.49
C ARG A 13 12.44 -4.93 5.74
N SER A 14 11.26 -4.34 5.59
CA SER A 14 10.35 -3.86 6.64
C SER A 14 8.91 -4.28 6.38
N GLY A 15 8.25 -4.89 7.38
CA GLY A 15 6.84 -5.28 7.32
C GLY A 15 5.86 -4.13 7.09
N LYS A 16 6.30 -2.87 7.27
CA LYS A 16 5.47 -1.68 6.99
C LYS A 16 5.17 -1.51 5.49
N ARG A 17 6.08 -1.91 4.60
CA ARG A 17 5.85 -1.81 3.14
C ARG A 17 4.91 -2.90 2.66
N GLU A 18 5.06 -4.11 3.17
CA GLU A 18 4.16 -5.24 2.89
C GLU A 18 2.74 -4.95 3.39
N GLN A 19 2.61 -4.39 4.59
CA GLN A 19 1.32 -3.92 5.11
C GLN A 19 0.70 -2.86 4.18
N ALA A 20 1.47 -1.86 3.74
CA ALA A 20 0.95 -0.81 2.87
C ALA A 20 0.46 -1.35 1.51
N TRP A 21 1.18 -2.32 0.94
CA TRP A 21 0.73 -3.04 -0.25
C TRP A 21 -0.51 -3.89 0.00
N ALA A 22 -0.59 -4.60 1.12
CA ALA A 22 -1.77 -5.38 1.47
C ALA A 22 -3.02 -4.49 1.57
N VAL A 23 -2.91 -3.34 2.23
CA VAL A 23 -4.00 -2.35 2.33
C VAL A 23 -4.36 -1.80 0.95
N PHE A 24 -3.38 -1.46 0.12
CA PHE A 24 -3.63 -0.97 -1.24
C PHE A 24 -4.36 -2.00 -2.11
N LEU A 25 -3.87 -3.25 -2.14
CA LEU A 25 -4.49 -4.33 -2.92
C LEU A 25 -5.89 -4.66 -2.43
N LEU A 26 -6.12 -4.64 -1.12
CA LEU A 26 -7.44 -4.78 -0.54
C LEU A 26 -8.38 -3.66 -1.02
N TRP A 27 -7.89 -2.42 -1.09
CA TRP A 27 -8.67 -1.29 -1.60
C TRP A 27 -8.99 -1.42 -3.09
N CYS A 28 -8.02 -1.85 -3.92
CA CYS A 28 -8.27 -2.18 -5.33
C CYS A 28 -9.32 -3.28 -5.48
N GLY A 29 -9.25 -4.33 -4.66
CA GLY A 29 -10.25 -5.40 -4.63
C GLY A 29 -11.64 -4.89 -4.26
N ALA A 30 -11.75 -3.98 -3.28
CA ALA A 30 -13.01 -3.37 -2.89
C ALA A 30 -13.61 -2.51 -4.00
N PHE A 31 -12.80 -1.71 -4.72
CA PHE A 31 -13.24 -0.97 -5.90
C PHE A 31 -13.71 -1.89 -7.04
N GLY A 32 -12.95 -2.96 -7.32
CA GLY A 32 -13.33 -3.95 -8.33
C GLY A 32 -14.64 -4.66 -7.99
N TRP A 33 -14.84 -5.03 -6.73
CA TRP A 33 -16.09 -5.60 -6.24
C TRP A 33 -17.26 -4.64 -6.36
N MET A 34 -17.06 -3.38 -5.94
CA MET A 34 -18.06 -2.33 -6.04
C MET A 34 -18.51 -2.14 -7.51
N ALA A 35 -17.54 -2.00 -8.43
CA ALA A 35 -17.82 -1.89 -9.86
C ALA A 35 -18.58 -3.12 -10.41
N ALA A 36 -18.22 -4.33 -9.98
CA ALA A 36 -18.93 -5.55 -10.37
C ALA A 36 -20.38 -5.57 -9.86
N LYS A 37 -20.64 -5.05 -8.66
CA LYS A 37 -21.99 -4.96 -8.08
C LYS A 37 -22.83 -3.88 -8.75
N GLU A 38 -22.24 -2.75 -9.04
CA GLU A 38 -22.89 -1.69 -9.81
C GLU A 38 -23.26 -2.18 -11.21
N ALA A 39 -22.35 -2.90 -11.89
CA ALA A 39 -22.63 -3.53 -13.19
C ALA A 39 -23.75 -4.59 -13.12
N ALA A 40 -23.96 -5.21 -11.96
CA ALA A 40 -25.07 -6.13 -11.71
C ALA A 40 -26.40 -5.43 -11.33
N GLY A 41 -26.44 -4.09 -11.39
CA GLY A 41 -27.62 -3.28 -11.11
C GLY A 41 -27.87 -3.03 -9.61
N VAL A 42 -26.89 -3.30 -8.74
CA VAL A 42 -27.00 -3.00 -7.31
C VAL A 42 -26.53 -1.56 -7.06
N PRO A 43 -27.36 -0.69 -6.45
CA PRO A 43 -26.95 0.68 -6.15
C PRO A 43 -25.81 0.70 -5.13
N MET A 44 -24.73 1.41 -5.44
CA MET A 44 -23.48 1.43 -4.66
C MET A 44 -22.99 2.84 -4.29
N ASP A 45 -23.82 3.88 -4.44
CA ASP A 45 -23.41 5.29 -4.26
C ASP A 45 -22.73 5.56 -2.90
N GLY A 46 -23.28 4.99 -1.83
CA GLY A 46 -22.70 5.08 -0.48
C GLY A 46 -21.34 4.39 -0.38
N THR A 47 -21.21 3.18 -0.94
CA THR A 47 -19.96 2.42 -0.99
C THR A 47 -18.90 3.16 -1.79
N GLN A 48 -19.26 3.67 -2.98
CA GLN A 48 -18.37 4.46 -3.81
C GLN A 48 -17.89 5.72 -3.08
N SER A 49 -18.79 6.41 -2.36
CA SER A 49 -18.43 7.61 -1.60
C SER A 49 -17.41 7.30 -0.50
N ILE A 50 -17.61 6.23 0.28
CA ILE A 50 -16.69 5.80 1.34
C ILE A 50 -15.33 5.40 0.75
N LEU A 51 -15.35 4.54 -0.29
CA LEU A 51 -14.12 4.06 -0.92
C LEU A 51 -13.30 5.21 -1.51
N SER A 52 -13.96 6.17 -2.16
CA SER A 52 -13.32 7.36 -2.75
C SER A 52 -12.80 8.33 -1.71
N LEU A 53 -13.53 8.53 -0.61
CA LEU A 53 -13.13 9.45 0.47
C LEU A 53 -11.88 8.95 1.22
N ALA A 54 -11.78 7.64 1.45
CA ALA A 54 -10.65 7.04 2.14
C ALA A 54 -9.47 6.69 1.20
N PHE A 55 -9.68 6.65 -0.12
CA PHE A 55 -8.63 6.30 -1.07
C PHE A 55 -7.37 7.18 -1.00
N PRO A 56 -7.46 8.52 -0.83
CA PRO A 56 -6.27 9.36 -0.65
C PRO A 56 -5.40 8.93 0.54
N MET A 57 -6.00 8.46 1.64
CA MET A 57 -5.26 7.98 2.80
C MET A 57 -4.53 6.67 2.52
N VAL A 58 -5.10 5.79 1.71
CA VAL A 58 -4.44 4.54 1.27
C VAL A 58 -3.24 4.86 0.37
N ILE A 59 -3.37 5.82 -0.54
CA ILE A 59 -2.26 6.28 -1.38
C ILE A 59 -1.17 6.97 -0.53
N ALA A 60 -1.55 7.83 0.40
CA ALA A 60 -0.61 8.47 1.33
C ALA A 60 0.14 7.43 2.17
N ASN A 61 -0.57 6.41 2.69
CA ASN A 61 0.06 5.31 3.43
C ASN A 61 1.09 4.55 2.59
N LEU A 62 0.76 4.26 1.32
CA LEU A 62 1.69 3.61 0.39
C LEU A 62 2.92 4.49 0.12
N ALA A 63 2.72 5.77 -0.17
CA ALA A 63 3.81 6.72 -0.43
C ALA A 63 4.72 6.91 0.78
N LEU A 64 4.16 7.07 1.98
CA LEU A 64 4.91 7.23 3.23
C LEU A 64 5.71 5.97 3.59
N ALA A 65 5.11 4.79 3.44
CA ALA A 65 5.81 3.53 3.71
C ALA A 65 7.04 3.34 2.80
N HIS A 66 6.93 3.72 1.52
CA HIS A 66 8.05 3.68 0.58
C HIS A 66 9.07 4.80 0.86
N GLY A 67 8.61 6.01 1.18
CA GLY A 67 9.46 7.14 1.52
C GLY A 67 10.31 6.88 2.77
N MET A 68 9.72 6.34 3.82
CA MET A 68 10.45 5.97 5.05
C MET A 68 11.53 4.92 4.79
N GLU A 69 11.26 3.93 3.94
CA GLU A 69 12.25 2.90 3.62
C GLU A 69 13.38 3.46 2.75
N TRP A 70 13.06 4.34 1.79
CA TRP A 70 14.08 5.07 1.02
C TRP A 70 14.99 5.90 1.93
N VAL A 71 14.41 6.69 2.85
CA VAL A 71 15.19 7.48 3.82
C VAL A 71 16.05 6.58 4.70
N SER A 72 15.52 5.46 5.20
CA SER A 72 16.27 4.52 6.04
C SER A 72 17.46 3.90 5.30
N THR A 73 17.33 3.67 4.00
CA THR A 73 18.39 3.14 3.14
C THR A 73 19.48 4.19 2.87
N GLN A 74 19.10 5.46 2.69
CA GLN A 74 20.05 6.55 2.42
C GLN A 74 20.82 7.00 3.68
N THR A 75 20.16 7.01 4.84
CA THR A 75 20.72 7.57 6.09
C THR A 75 21.56 6.57 6.87
N ASN A 76 21.59 5.29 6.47
CA ASN A 76 22.25 4.20 7.21
C ASN A 76 21.89 4.13 8.71
N LEU A 77 20.77 4.77 9.11
CA LEU A 77 20.18 4.68 10.45
C LEU A 77 19.74 3.23 10.76
N GLY A 78 19.61 2.38 9.74
CA GLY A 78 19.39 0.94 9.94
C GLY A 78 20.64 0.14 10.25
N SER A 79 21.86 0.63 9.95
CA SER A 79 23.11 -0.09 10.27
C SER A 79 23.77 0.43 11.55
N THR A 80 23.55 1.70 11.90
CA THR A 80 24.15 2.32 13.10
C THR A 80 23.40 2.02 14.39
N TRP A 81 22.14 1.57 14.32
CA TRP A 81 21.33 1.20 15.49
C TRP A 81 21.12 -0.32 15.66
N GLY A 82 21.73 -1.13 14.78
CA GLY A 82 21.63 -2.60 14.79
C GLY A 82 22.95 -3.34 15.03
N GLU A 83 24.08 -2.64 15.09
CA GLU A 83 25.38 -3.17 15.54
C GLU A 83 25.71 -2.54 16.89
N GLY A 84 24.90 -2.90 17.88
CA GLY A 84 25.05 -2.48 19.26
C GLY A 84 24.55 -3.57 20.18
N GLU A 85 24.99 -4.81 19.92
CA GLU A 85 25.17 -5.93 20.86
C GLU A 85 25.77 -7.15 20.13
#